data_AF-A0A6C0H2X7-F1
#
_entry.id   AF-A0A6C0H2X7-F1
#
_cell.length_a   1.000
_cell.length_b   1.000
_cell.length_c   1.000
_cell.angle_alpha   90.00
_cell.angle_beta   90.00
_cell.angle_gamma   90.00
#
_symmetry.space_group_name_H-M   'P 1'
#
loop_
_entity.id
_entity.type
_entity.pdbx_description
1 polymer ?
#
loop_
_entity_poly.entity_id
_entity_poly.type
_entity_poly.pdbx_seq_one_letter_code
_entity_poly.pdbx_strand_id
1 'polypeptide(L)'
;MNIPDTHYVRLIFKIDPYVTKPYIDIWGELKKECEYNNANEEIVKEWLSMCKTETVCNLPYLDCSEGGIGACNTKQIRFRPFYSDISGFKDNYIVFDVQNGNEEKWSFDELDDLICGFVKYSNEYVIKDCIQGVIELVNKNNFDDNYL
;
A
#
# COMPACT_ATOMS: atom_id res chain seq x y z
N MET A 1 -2.76 -20.48 -10.44
CA MET A 1 -1.48 -19.79 -10.65
C MET A 1 -1.56 -18.51 -9.82
N ASN A 2 -0.74 -18.39 -8.77
CA ASN A 2 -0.84 -17.24 -7.86
C ASN A 2 -0.04 -16.08 -8.45
N ILE A 3 -0.71 -14.96 -8.69
CA ILE A 3 -0.17 -13.83 -9.44
C ILE A 3 1.11 -13.23 -8.84
N PRO A 4 1.33 -13.18 -7.51
CA PRO A 4 2.60 -12.72 -6.96
C PRO A 4 3.78 -13.67 -7.23
N ASP A 5 3.55 -14.90 -7.71
CA ASP A 5 4.63 -15.81 -8.10
C ASP A 5 5.28 -15.31 -9.42
N THR A 6 4.51 -14.70 -10.32
CA THR A 6 4.96 -14.22 -11.64
C THR A 6 5.03 -12.71 -11.78
N HIS A 7 4.40 -11.97 -10.88
CA HIS A 7 4.36 -10.51 -10.91
C HIS A 7 4.88 -9.93 -9.60
N TYR A 8 5.54 -8.78 -9.67
CA TYR A 8 5.59 -7.86 -8.55
C TYR A 8 4.22 -7.22 -8.41
N VAL A 9 3.69 -7.22 -7.19
CA VAL A 9 2.35 -6.71 -6.89
C VAL A 9 2.49 -5.52 -5.96
N ARG A 10 1.83 -4.41 -6.28
CA ARG A 10 1.80 -3.21 -5.44
C ARG A 10 0.39 -2.68 -5.32
N LEU A 11 0.08 -2.09 -4.17
CA LEU A 11 -1.10 -1.26 -4.00
C LEU A 11 -0.65 0.19 -4.16
N ILE A 12 -1.26 0.91 -5.10
CA ILE A 12 -0.91 2.30 -5.41
C ILE A 12 -2.11 3.18 -5.18
N PHE A 13 -1.90 4.24 -4.41
CA PHE A 13 -2.92 5.22 -4.11
C PHE A 13 -2.50 6.61 -4.58
N LYS A 14 -3.46 7.37 -5.10
CA LYS A 14 -3.23 8.71 -5.64
C LYS A 14 -4.42 9.61 -5.34
N ILE A 15 -4.13 10.89 -5.17
CA ILE A 15 -5.15 11.94 -5.16
C ILE A 15 -5.50 12.37 -6.59
N ASP A 16 -6.76 12.73 -6.83
CA ASP A 16 -7.23 13.29 -8.10
C ASP A 16 -6.41 14.55 -8.46
N PRO A 17 -5.80 14.63 -9.66
CA PRO A 17 -4.93 15.75 -10.03
C PRO A 17 -5.65 17.11 -10.12
N TYR A 18 -6.98 17.14 -10.15
CA TYR A 18 -7.78 18.36 -10.27
C TYR A 18 -8.27 18.91 -8.93
N VAL A 19 -7.90 18.30 -7.79
CA VAL A 19 -8.25 18.85 -6.48
C VAL A 19 -7.50 20.15 -6.18
N THR A 20 -8.05 20.95 -5.28
CA THR A 20 -7.39 22.17 -4.82
C THR A 20 -6.20 21.85 -3.92
N LYS A 21 -5.22 22.78 -3.91
CA LYS A 21 -3.97 22.66 -3.17
C LYS A 21 -4.10 22.22 -1.70
N PRO A 22 -5.06 22.70 -0.88
CA PRO A 22 -5.17 22.27 0.51
C PRO A 22 -5.29 20.76 0.69
N TYR A 23 -6.03 20.07 -0.20
CA TYR A 23 -6.19 18.62 -0.14
C TYR A 23 -4.91 17.88 -0.58
N ILE A 24 -4.18 18.44 -1.55
CA ILE A 24 -2.88 17.93 -1.98
C ILE A 24 -1.87 18.03 -0.84
N ASP A 25 -1.87 19.15 -0.11
CA ASP A 25 -0.98 19.37 1.03
C ASP A 25 -1.29 18.36 2.15
N ILE A 26 -2.57 18.12 2.49
CA ILE A 26 -2.99 17.11 3.48
C ILE A 26 -2.61 15.69 3.05
N TRP A 27 -2.82 15.36 1.77
CA TRP A 27 -2.37 14.08 1.20
C TRP A 27 -0.85 13.89 1.30
N GLY A 28 -0.09 14.97 1.09
CA GLY A 28 1.35 14.99 1.27
C GLY A 28 1.78 14.72 2.72
N GLU A 29 1.03 15.19 3.71
CA GLU A 29 1.27 14.84 5.12
C GLU A 29 0.95 13.37 5.40
N LEU A 30 -0.17 12.85 4.91
CA LEU A 30 -0.50 11.43 5.05
C LEU A 30 0.60 10.54 4.44
N LYS A 31 1.09 10.88 3.24
CA LYS A 31 2.21 10.20 2.60
C LYS A 31 3.46 10.19 3.48
N LYS A 32 3.78 11.30 4.15
CA LYS A 32 4.91 11.36 5.08
C LYS A 32 4.74 10.40 6.25
N GLU A 33 3.55 10.39 6.87
CA GLU A 33 3.27 9.49 7.98
C GLU A 33 3.38 8.01 7.58
N CYS A 34 2.95 7.70 6.35
CA CYS A 34 3.08 6.37 5.76
C CYS A 34 4.54 5.95 5.53
N GLU A 35 5.37 6.81 4.91
CA GLU A 35 6.68 6.41 4.36
C GLU A 35 7.89 6.79 5.24
N TYR A 36 7.76 7.72 6.20
CA TYR A 36 8.91 8.37 6.86
C TYR A 36 9.03 8.11 8.36
N ASN A 37 7.94 7.82 9.07
CA ASN A 37 7.91 7.96 10.53
C ASN A 37 8.12 6.67 11.34
N ASN A 38 8.29 5.49 10.71
CA ASN A 38 8.39 4.17 11.39
C ASN A 38 7.31 3.95 12.48
N ALA A 39 6.24 4.72 12.44
CA ALA A 39 5.18 4.83 13.44
C ALA A 39 3.81 4.85 12.74
N ASN A 40 3.69 4.06 11.67
CA ASN A 40 2.48 3.92 10.87
C ASN A 40 1.53 2.84 11.44
N GLU A 41 1.76 2.38 12.68
CA GLU A 41 0.91 1.41 13.37
C GLU A 41 -0.53 1.91 13.54
N GLU A 42 -0.72 3.16 13.97
CA GLU A 42 -2.06 3.72 14.14
C GLU A 42 -2.78 3.86 12.79
N ILE A 43 -2.06 4.24 11.73
CA ILE A 43 -2.58 4.25 10.35
C ILE A 43 -3.06 2.86 9.96
N VAL A 44 -2.26 1.83 10.25
CA VAL A 44 -2.62 0.43 9.95
C VAL A 44 -3.87 0.02 10.71
N LYS A 45 -3.98 0.33 12.02
CA LYS A 45 -5.17 0.01 12.81
C LYS A 45 -6.42 0.68 12.26
N GLU A 46 -6.35 1.97 11.97
CA GLU A 46 -7.47 2.74 11.41
C GLU A 46 -7.84 2.22 10.01
N TRP A 47 -6.85 1.97 9.14
CA TRP A 47 -7.06 1.36 7.84
C TRP A 47 -7.76 -0.01 7.93
N LEU A 48 -7.27 -0.92 8.77
CA LEU A 48 -7.87 -2.25 8.92
C LEU A 48 -9.29 -2.19 9.48
N SER A 49 -9.60 -1.19 10.32
CA SER A 49 -10.96 -0.95 10.82
C SER A 49 -11.96 -0.54 9.73
N MET A 50 -11.47 -0.03 8.59
CA MET A 50 -12.28 0.37 7.43
C MET A 50 -12.53 -0.75 6.41
N CYS A 51 -11.83 -1.88 6.57
CA CYS A 51 -12.01 -3.09 5.77
C CYS A 51 -13.31 -3.82 6.16
N LYS A 52 -13.78 -4.73 5.32
CA LYS A 52 -15.05 -5.46 5.53
C LYS A 52 -14.86 -6.90 5.99
N THR A 53 -13.78 -7.53 5.55
CA THR A 53 -13.54 -8.96 5.74
C THR A 53 -12.89 -9.19 7.08
N GLU A 54 -13.47 -10.05 7.91
CA GLU A 54 -12.97 -10.33 9.26
C GLU A 54 -11.51 -10.81 9.25
N THR A 55 -11.10 -11.60 8.26
CA THR A 55 -9.71 -12.05 8.13
C THR A 55 -8.74 -10.90 7.85
N VAL A 56 -9.18 -9.86 7.12
CA VAL A 56 -8.39 -8.66 6.84
C VAL A 56 -8.35 -7.75 8.05
N CYS A 57 -9.50 -7.46 8.68
CA CYS A 57 -9.60 -6.58 9.86
C CYS A 57 -8.73 -7.06 11.04
N ASN A 58 -8.50 -8.36 11.15
CA ASN A 58 -7.71 -8.98 12.22
C ASN A 58 -6.23 -9.17 11.87
N LEU A 59 -5.76 -8.66 10.73
CA LEU A 59 -4.35 -8.75 10.38
C LEU A 59 -3.49 -7.93 11.36
N PRO A 60 -2.33 -8.45 11.77
CA PRO A 60 -1.47 -7.72 12.68
C PRO A 60 -0.73 -6.59 11.96
N TYR A 61 -0.32 -5.59 12.74
CA TYR A 61 0.70 -4.64 12.33
C TYR A 61 2.04 -5.36 12.15
N LEU A 62 2.73 -5.06 11.06
CA LEU A 62 4.07 -5.56 10.78
C LEU A 62 5.11 -4.60 11.36
N ASP A 63 5.67 -4.97 12.51
CA ASP A 63 6.74 -4.20 13.18
C ASP A 63 8.12 -4.50 12.54
N CYS A 64 8.33 -3.99 11.33
CA CYS A 64 9.63 -3.96 10.65
C CYS A 64 10.05 -2.53 10.33
N SER A 65 11.24 -2.34 9.76
CA SER A 65 11.80 -1.02 9.46
C SER A 65 10.89 -0.10 8.65
N GLU A 66 10.07 -0.67 7.77
CA GLU A 66 9.12 0.04 6.91
C GLU A 66 7.72 0.12 7.53
N GLY A 67 7.41 -0.73 8.51
CA GLY A 67 6.05 -0.94 8.98
C GLY A 67 5.16 -1.67 7.96
N GLY A 68 3.90 -1.93 8.32
CA GLY A 68 2.94 -2.50 7.39
C GLY A 68 1.87 -3.38 8.01
N ILE A 69 1.36 -4.31 7.22
CA ILE A 69 0.37 -5.32 7.61
C ILE A 69 0.97 -6.71 7.42
N GLY A 70 0.72 -7.62 8.36
CA GLY A 70 1.13 -9.01 8.31
C GLY A 70 2.15 -9.35 9.39
N ALA A 71 2.71 -10.55 9.34
CA ALA A 71 3.66 -11.05 10.33
C ALA A 71 4.96 -11.52 9.65
N CYS A 72 6.04 -11.62 10.43
CA CYS A 72 7.30 -12.17 9.94
C CYS A 72 7.09 -13.60 9.43
N ASN A 73 7.52 -13.90 8.20
CA ASN A 73 7.35 -15.17 7.48
C ASN A 73 5.94 -15.51 6.94
N THR A 74 4.95 -14.60 7.03
CA THR A 74 3.64 -14.77 6.38
C THR A 74 3.50 -13.82 5.18
N LYS A 75 2.28 -13.69 4.65
CA LYS A 75 1.96 -12.66 3.66
C LYS A 75 2.03 -11.27 4.31
N GLN A 76 2.62 -10.32 3.60
CA GLN A 76 2.91 -8.98 4.11
C GLN A 76 2.53 -7.91 3.10
N ILE A 77 2.19 -6.74 3.62
CA ILE A 77 2.10 -5.49 2.88
C ILE A 77 2.99 -4.50 3.59
N ARG A 78 3.96 -3.94 2.88
CA ARG A 78 4.96 -3.03 3.46
C ARG A 78 4.78 -1.64 2.89
N PHE A 79 4.93 -0.62 3.73
CA PHE A 79 5.05 0.73 3.23
C PHE A 79 6.33 0.85 2.40
N ARG A 80 6.30 1.70 1.37
CA ARG A 80 7.49 2.00 0.59
C ARG A 80 8.52 2.71 1.50
N PRO A 81 9.77 2.22 1.58
CA PRO A 81 10.79 2.87 2.39
C PRO A 81 11.16 4.23 1.82
N PHE A 82 11.33 5.24 2.70
CA PHE A 82 11.74 6.59 2.35
C PHE A 82 12.94 6.65 1.38
N TYR A 83 13.95 5.79 1.57
CA TYR A 83 15.17 5.77 0.75
C TYR A 83 14.95 5.25 -0.68
N SER A 84 13.75 4.78 -1.05
CA SER A 84 13.45 4.47 -2.46
C SER A 84 13.27 5.72 -3.32
N ASP A 85 13.14 6.89 -2.71
CA ASP A 85 12.97 8.19 -3.37
C ASP A 85 14.31 8.89 -3.72
N ILE A 86 15.41 8.12 -3.84
CA ILE A 86 16.78 8.59 -4.14
C ILE A 86 16.87 9.35 -5.49
N SER A 87 15.87 9.22 -6.37
CA SER A 87 15.84 9.94 -7.65
C SER A 87 15.39 11.41 -7.56
N GLY A 88 14.95 11.89 -6.39
CA GLY A 88 14.48 13.27 -6.21
C GLY A 88 13.12 13.57 -6.86
N PHE A 89 12.45 12.56 -7.42
CA PHE A 89 11.08 12.66 -7.91
C PHE A 89 10.11 12.44 -6.77
N LYS A 90 9.75 13.53 -6.06
CA LYS A 90 8.60 13.55 -5.15
C LYS A 90 7.33 13.20 -5.94
N ASP A 91 6.98 11.92 -6.01
CA ASP A 91 5.69 11.50 -6.53
C ASP A 91 4.58 11.80 -5.52
N ASN A 92 3.35 11.84 -6.02
CA ASN A 92 2.16 12.02 -5.18
C ASN A 92 1.48 10.68 -4.89
N TYR A 93 2.24 9.58 -4.92
CA TYR A 93 1.71 8.24 -4.70
C TYR A 93 2.03 7.77 -3.28
N ILE A 94 1.07 7.09 -2.66
CA ILE A 94 1.36 6.20 -1.53
C ILE A 94 1.39 4.80 -2.11
N VAL A 95 2.52 4.12 -1.91
CA VAL A 95 2.77 2.81 -2.51
C VAL A 95 3.02 1.81 -1.40
N PHE A 96 2.38 0.65 -1.54
CA PHE A 96 2.61 -0.49 -0.68
C PHE A 96 3.07 -1.69 -1.49
N ASP A 97 4.17 -2.31 -1.06
CA ASP A 97 4.67 -3.53 -1.68
C ASP A 97 3.96 -4.74 -1.09
N VAL A 98 3.43 -5.61 -1.95
CA VAL A 98 2.73 -6.83 -1.56
C VAL A 98 3.68 -8.01 -1.67
N GLN A 99 3.88 -8.71 -0.55
CA GLN A 99 4.74 -9.89 -0.46
C GLN A 99 3.93 -11.09 0.00
N ASN A 100 4.11 -12.23 -0.67
CA ASN A 100 3.55 -13.49 -0.21
C ASN A 100 4.51 -14.17 0.78
N GLY A 101 3.92 -14.88 1.75
CA GLY A 101 4.66 -15.87 2.51
C GLY A 101 4.80 -17.17 1.73
N ASN A 102 5.55 -18.11 2.30
CA ASN A 102 5.72 -19.45 1.70
C ASN A 102 4.42 -20.27 1.78
N GLU A 103 3.68 -20.15 2.89
CA GLU A 103 2.46 -20.92 3.15
C GLU A 103 1.19 -20.09 2.89
N GLU A 104 1.21 -18.81 3.29
CA GLU A 104 0.09 -17.90 3.12
C GLU A 104 0.33 -16.92 1.98
N LYS A 105 -0.67 -16.77 1.11
CA LYS A 105 -0.63 -15.87 -0.04
C LYS A 105 -1.83 -14.95 -0.02
N TRP A 106 -1.65 -13.74 -0.53
CA TRP A 106 -2.75 -12.80 -0.72
C TRP A 106 -3.71 -13.29 -1.79
N SER A 107 -5.01 -13.28 -1.47
CA SER A 107 -6.07 -13.39 -2.48
C SER A 107 -6.39 -12.01 -3.06
N PHE A 108 -7.02 -11.96 -4.24
CA PHE A 108 -7.49 -10.68 -4.77
C PHE A 108 -8.59 -10.05 -3.94
N ASP A 109 -9.47 -10.85 -3.35
CA ASP A 109 -10.54 -10.33 -2.50
C ASP A 109 -9.96 -9.63 -1.26
N GLU A 110 -8.88 -10.17 -0.69
CA GLU A 110 -8.17 -9.51 0.41
C GLU A 110 -7.49 -8.23 -0.04
N LEU A 111 -6.83 -8.22 -1.20
CA LEU A 111 -6.19 -7.02 -1.73
C LEU A 111 -7.20 -5.93 -2.13
N ASP A 112 -8.35 -6.32 -2.67
CA ASP A 112 -9.46 -5.42 -3.01
C ASP A 112 -10.08 -4.80 -1.76
N ASP A 113 -10.30 -5.60 -0.71
CA ASP A 113 -10.82 -5.10 0.57
C ASP A 113 -9.83 -4.13 1.23
N LEU A 114 -8.53 -4.43 1.19
CA LEU A 114 -7.48 -3.55 1.66
C LEU A 114 -7.43 -2.23 0.87
N ILE A 115 -7.57 -2.27 -0.47
CA ILE A 115 -7.69 -1.04 -1.28
C ILE A 115 -8.92 -0.24 -0.87
N CYS A 116 -10.07 -0.90 -0.76
CA CYS A 116 -11.31 -0.25 -0.36
C CYS A 116 -11.19 0.39 1.03
N GLY A 117 -10.58 -0.32 1.98
CA GLY A 117 -10.32 0.17 3.33
C GLY A 117 -9.41 1.40 3.33
N PHE A 118 -8.30 1.36 2.58
CA PHE A 118 -7.34 2.47 2.57
C PHE A 118 -7.90 3.70 1.85
N VAL A 119 -8.68 3.52 0.78
CA VAL A 119 -9.36 4.61 0.09
C VAL A 119 -10.34 5.31 1.02
N LYS A 120 -11.15 4.56 1.78
CA LYS A 120 -12.06 5.16 2.78
C LYS A 120 -11.29 5.93 3.85
N TYR A 121 -10.31 5.27 4.46
CA TYR A 121 -9.44 5.87 5.46
C TYR A 121 -8.83 7.19 4.97
N SER A 122 -8.25 7.17 3.77
CA SER A 122 -7.60 8.34 3.18
C SER A 122 -8.58 9.45 2.83
N ASN A 123 -9.77 9.12 2.31
CA ASN A 123 -10.81 10.12 2.02
C ASN A 123 -11.35 10.78 3.29
N GLU A 124 -11.46 10.03 4.40
CA GLU A 124 -11.78 10.59 5.72
C GLU A 124 -10.67 11.50 6.24
N TYR A 125 -9.41 11.05 6.14
CA TYR A 125 -8.24 11.85 6.53
C TYR A 125 -8.12 13.16 5.75
N VAL A 126 -8.33 13.11 4.43
CA VAL A 126 -8.28 14.28 3.53
C VAL A 126 -9.58 15.10 3.58
N ILE A 127 -10.65 14.56 4.19
CA ILE A 127 -11.99 15.16 4.29
C ILE A 127 -12.54 15.47 2.89
N LYS A 128 -12.30 14.56 1.94
CA LYS A 128 -12.73 14.67 0.54
C LYS A 128 -12.66 13.32 -0.16
N ASP A 129 -13.71 12.99 -0.90
CA ASP A 129 -13.73 11.83 -1.81
C ASP A 129 -12.91 12.12 -3.08
N CYS A 130 -11.59 12.03 -2.97
CA CYS A 130 -10.68 12.32 -4.08
C CYS A 130 -9.50 11.33 -4.19
N ILE A 131 -9.45 10.30 -3.36
CA ILE A 131 -8.41 9.28 -3.39
C ILE A 131 -8.86 8.09 -4.24
N GLN A 132 -7.95 7.61 -5.08
CA GLN A 132 -8.12 6.42 -5.91
C GLN A 132 -7.04 5.40 -5.53
N GLY A 133 -7.42 4.12 -5.48
CA GLY A 133 -6.50 3.00 -5.25
C GLY A 133 -6.53 2.02 -6.42
N VAL A 134 -5.37 1.44 -6.75
CA VAL A 134 -5.23 0.42 -7.80
C VAL A 134 -4.27 -0.68 -7.37
N ILE A 135 -4.44 -1.88 -7.94
CA ILE A 135 -3.44 -2.95 -7.90
C ILE A 135 -2.56 -2.81 -9.15
N GLU A 136 -1.27 -2.59 -8.95
CA GLU A 136 -0.27 -2.68 -10.00
C GLU A 136 0.29 -4.11 -10.04
N LEU A 137 0.34 -4.68 -11.25
CA LEU A 137 0.94 -5.98 -11.55
C LEU A 137 2.05 -5.80 -12.58
N VAL A 138 3.30 -6.01 -12.18
CA VAL A 138 4.45 -5.93 -13.09
C VAL A 138 5.03 -7.32 -13.27
N ASN A 139 5.02 -7.85 -14.49
CA ASN A 139 5.57 -9.17 -14.78
C ASN A 139 7.07 -9.19 -14.44
N LYS A 140 7.51 -10.16 -13.63
CA LYS A 140 8.92 -10.30 -13.23
C LYS A 140 9.83 -10.54 -14.44
N ASN A 141 9.33 -11.25 -15.46
CA ASN A 141 10.08 -11.55 -16.67
C ASN A 141 10.28 -10.32 -17.57
N ASN A 142 9.57 -9.20 -17.34
CA ASN A 142 9.83 -7.97 -18.08
C ASN A 142 11.18 -7.33 -17.72
N PHE A 143 11.83 -7.81 -16.65
CA PHE A 143 13.17 -7.39 -16.24
C PHE A 143 14.25 -8.42 -16.58
N ASP A 144 13.89 -9.57 -17.15
CA ASP A 144 14.86 -10.50 -17.69
C ASP A 144 15.32 -10.00 -19.06
N ASP A 145 16.52 -9.40 -19.10
CA ASP A 145 17.23 -9.06 -20.35
C ASP A 145 17.68 -10.31 -21.15
N ASN A 146 17.04 -11.46 -20.95
CA ASN A 146 17.24 -12.66 -21.76
C ASN A 146 16.46 -12.52 -23.09
N TYR A 147 16.86 -11.53 -23.89
CA TYR A 147 16.60 -11.52 -25.33
C TYR A 147 17.53 -12.55 -25.98
N LEU A 148 17.15 -13.83 -25.95
CA LEU A 148 17.72 -14.88 -26.81
C LEU A 148 16.66 -15.40 -27.77
#